data_AF-A0A423MS80-F1
#
_entry.id   AF-A0A423MS80-F1
#
_cell.length_a   1.000
_cell.length_b   1.000
_cell.length_c   1.000
_cell.angle_alpha   90.00
_cell.angle_beta   90.00
_cell.angle_gamma   90.00
#
_symmetry.space_group_name_H-M   'P 1'
#
loop_
_entity.id
_entity.type
_entity.pdbx_description
1 polymer ?
#
loop_
_entity_poly.entity_id
_entity_poly.type
_entity_poly.pdbx_seq_one_letter_code
_entity_poly.pdbx_strand_id
1 'polypeptide(L)'
;MSKILYFSPSTCGAYRPEIHGTDMPADVVEVSETVWQSLLDELSTSPKIMSSRPNGQPVLIDPPPLDAEALAVVERAWRDAQLALTDPLVSRHRDEIEEGGATSLTADQYAELQAYRRQLRDWPQGDQFPLAEHRPPAPTWLSAQPN
;
A
#
# COMPACT_ATOMS: atom_id res chain seq x y z
N MET A 1 0.14 7.41 -40.43
CA MET A 1 1.25 8.26 -39.96
C MET A 1 1.34 8.05 -38.47
N SER A 2 2.47 7.55 -37.95
CA SER A 2 2.70 7.48 -36.51
C SER A 2 2.77 8.91 -35.96
N LYS A 3 1.84 9.27 -35.09
CA LYS A 3 1.84 10.59 -34.46
C LYS A 3 3.02 10.68 -33.51
N ILE A 4 3.71 11.81 -33.54
CA ILE A 4 4.86 12.10 -32.68
C ILE A 4 4.35 12.87 -31.46
N LEU A 5 4.82 12.45 -30.30
CA LEU A 5 4.65 13.10 -29.00
C LEU A 5 6.02 13.62 -28.56
N TYR A 6 6.03 14.61 -27.68
CA TYR A 6 7.25 15.12 -27.06
C TYR A 6 7.23 14.76 -25.58
N PHE A 7 8.33 14.27 -25.04
CA PHE A 7 8.46 13.97 -23.61
C PHE A 7 9.57 14.82 -23.01
N SER A 8 9.32 15.45 -21.88
CA SER A 8 10.33 16.23 -21.16
C SER A 8 10.86 15.42 -19.97
N PRO A 9 12.17 15.11 -19.94
CA PRO A 9 12.82 14.44 -18.81
C PRO A 9 12.63 15.16 -17.48
N SER A 10 12.76 16.49 -17.47
CA SER A 10 12.70 17.29 -16.23
C SER A 10 11.33 17.31 -15.58
N THR A 11 10.26 17.24 -16.38
CA THR A 11 8.87 17.23 -15.88
C THR A 11 8.27 15.84 -15.81
N CYS A 12 8.93 14.84 -16.41
CA CYS A 12 8.37 13.51 -16.69
C CYS A 12 6.99 13.58 -17.37
N GLY A 13 6.76 14.64 -18.16
CA GLY A 13 5.49 14.97 -18.81
C GLY A 13 5.52 14.77 -20.32
N ALA A 14 4.35 14.52 -20.89
CA ALA A 14 4.14 14.47 -22.33
C ALA A 14 3.50 15.75 -22.85
N TYR A 15 3.99 16.18 -24.01
CA TYR A 15 3.64 17.41 -24.70
C TYR A 15 3.26 17.09 -26.14
N ARG A 16 2.32 17.87 -26.66
CA ARG A 16 1.80 17.77 -28.02
C ARG A 16 1.87 19.15 -28.67
N PRO A 17 2.44 19.31 -29.88
CA PRO A 17 2.51 20.61 -30.53
C PRO A 17 1.13 21.23 -30.77
N GLU A 18 0.09 20.41 -31.02
CA GLU A 18 -1.26 20.92 -31.26
C GLU A 18 -1.93 21.46 -29.99
N ILE A 19 -1.43 21.09 -28.81
CA ILE A 19 -1.96 21.53 -27.51
C ILE A 19 -1.07 22.61 -26.91
N HIS A 20 0.25 22.43 -26.96
CA HIS A 20 1.23 23.25 -26.23
C HIS A 20 1.96 24.25 -27.13
N GLY A 21 1.92 24.09 -28.46
CA GLY A 21 2.59 25.00 -29.39
C GLY A 21 4.07 25.16 -29.05
N THR A 22 4.49 26.40 -28.78
CA THR A 22 5.86 26.76 -28.40
C THR A 22 6.13 26.70 -26.89
N ASP A 23 5.13 26.42 -26.06
CA ASP A 23 5.23 26.36 -24.59
C ASP A 23 5.69 24.97 -24.10
N MET A 24 6.62 24.36 -24.84
CA MET A 24 7.21 23.06 -24.50
C MET A 24 8.56 23.28 -23.80
N PRO A 25 8.92 22.45 -22.80
CA PRO A 25 10.24 22.50 -22.19
C PRO A 25 11.37 22.34 -23.23
N ALA A 26 12.51 22.98 -22.98
CA ALA A 26 13.65 22.94 -23.90
C ALA A 26 14.32 21.55 -23.99
N ASP A 27 14.05 20.67 -23.02
CA ASP A 27 14.61 19.33 -22.92
C ASP A 27 13.71 18.25 -23.55
N VAL A 28 12.67 18.63 -24.29
CA VAL A 28 11.78 17.65 -24.90
C VAL A 28 12.49 16.76 -25.92
N VAL A 29 12.18 15.47 -25.88
CA VAL A 29 12.60 14.47 -26.85
C VAL A 29 11.39 13.89 -27.59
N GLU A 30 11.57 13.53 -28.85
CA GLU A 30 10.53 12.88 -29.63
C GLU A 30 10.29 11.45 -29.15
N VAL A 31 9.01 11.10 -28.99
CA VAL A 31 8.53 9.78 -28.58
C VAL A 31 7.37 9.40 -29.52
N SER A 32 7.34 8.15 -29.97
CA SER A 32 6.19 7.70 -30.75
C SER A 32 4.95 7.58 -29.86
N GLU A 33 3.78 7.93 -30.40
CA GLU A 33 2.51 7.77 -29.66
C GLU A 33 2.29 6.32 -29.21
N THR A 34 2.76 5.34 -29.99
CA THR A 34 2.69 3.91 -29.62
C THR A 34 3.50 3.57 -28.37
N VAL A 35 4.73 4.09 -28.25
CA VAL A 35 5.56 3.86 -27.05
C VAL A 35 4.91 4.53 -25.86
N TRP A 36 4.44 5.76 -26.02
CA TRP A 36 3.75 6.48 -24.96
C TRP A 36 2.49 5.76 -24.47
N GLN A 37 1.65 5.27 -25.40
CA GLN A 37 0.45 4.53 -25.04
C GLN A 37 0.79 3.24 -24.28
N SER A 38 1.79 2.48 -24.72
CA SER A 38 2.23 1.28 -24.00
C SER A 38 2.65 1.58 -22.56
N LEU A 39 3.34 2.71 -22.32
CA LEU A 39 3.72 3.13 -20.97
C LEU A 39 2.49 3.52 -20.14
N LEU A 40 1.50 4.20 -20.72
CA LEU A 40 0.25 4.52 -20.03
C LEU A 40 -0.57 3.28 -19.68
N ASP A 41 -0.63 2.31 -20.59
CA ASP A 41 -1.32 1.04 -20.35
C ASP A 41 -0.66 0.28 -19.18
N GLU A 42 0.67 0.25 -19.11
CA GLU A 42 1.40 -0.34 -17.98
C GLU A 42 1.20 0.46 -16.67
N LEU A 43 1.21 1.80 -16.72
CA LEU A 43 0.91 2.64 -15.55
C LEU A 43 -0.51 2.44 -15.02
N SER A 44 -1.47 2.09 -15.88
CA SER A 44 -2.85 1.84 -15.46
C SER A 44 -3.00 0.56 -14.61
N THR A 45 -2.01 -0.32 -14.62
CA THR A 45 -2.05 -1.64 -13.95
C THR A 45 -0.86 -1.90 -13.03
N SER A 46 0.07 -0.96 -12.88
CA SER A 46 1.27 -1.13 -12.06
C SER A 46 1.51 0.07 -11.12
N PRO A 47 2.20 -0.14 -9.98
CA PRO A 47 2.57 0.95 -9.07
C PRO A 47 3.80 1.74 -9.54
N LYS A 48 4.26 1.50 -10.77
CA LYS A 48 5.45 2.16 -11.33
C LYS A 48 5.21 3.64 -11.51
N ILE A 49 6.30 4.37 -11.65
CA ILE A 49 6.28 5.81 -11.92
C ILE A 49 6.98 6.12 -13.24
N MET A 50 6.51 7.18 -13.90
CA MET A 50 7.18 7.72 -15.09
C MET A 50 8.52 8.35 -14.69
N SER A 51 9.56 8.04 -15.45
CA SER A 51 10.90 8.58 -15.30
C SER A 51 11.57 8.73 -16.67
N SER A 52 12.80 9.23 -16.70
CA SER A 52 13.58 9.44 -17.90
C SER A 52 14.88 8.63 -17.88
N ARG A 53 15.19 7.98 -19.00
CA ARG A 53 16.50 7.36 -19.22
C ARG A 53 17.59 8.42 -19.43
N PRO A 54 18.89 8.05 -19.38
CA PRO A 54 19.99 8.97 -19.66
C PRO A 54 19.93 9.65 -21.05
N ASN A 55 19.26 9.03 -22.02
CA ASN A 55 19.04 9.60 -23.36
C ASN A 55 17.76 10.46 -23.47
N GLY A 56 17.10 10.75 -22.34
CA GLY A 56 15.88 11.54 -22.26
C GLY A 56 14.59 10.76 -22.56
N GLN A 57 14.65 9.52 -23.06
CA GLN A 57 13.42 8.78 -23.37
C GLN A 57 12.66 8.36 -22.10
N PRO A 58 11.32 8.31 -22.17
CA PRO A 58 10.50 7.89 -21.04
C PRO A 58 10.73 6.41 -20.71
N VAL A 59 10.61 6.10 -19.43
CA VAL A 59 10.69 4.74 -18.89
C VAL A 59 9.85 4.65 -17.63
N LEU A 60 9.26 3.48 -17.39
CA LEU A 60 8.67 3.17 -16.10
C LEU A 60 9.71 2.54 -15.19
N ILE A 61 9.85 3.09 -13.99
CA ILE A 61 10.69 2.54 -12.94
C ILE A 61 9.82 2.20 -11.73
N ASP A 62 10.31 1.29 -10.89
CA ASP A 62 9.70 1.08 -9.60
C ASP A 62 9.86 2.35 -8.75
N PRO A 63 8.81 2.76 -8.01
CA PRO A 63 8.94 3.88 -7.10
C PRO A 63 10.04 3.58 -6.07
N PRO A 64 10.76 4.60 -5.59
CA PRO A 64 11.70 4.40 -4.51
C PRO A 64 10.99 3.77 -3.31
N PRO A 65 11.68 2.90 -2.55
CA PRO A 65 11.13 2.37 -1.31
C PRO A 65 10.65 3.50 -0.40
N LEU A 66 9.53 3.28 0.28
CA LEU A 66 9.08 4.21 1.32
C LEU A 66 10.17 4.35 2.38
N ASP A 67 10.34 5.56 2.89
CA ASP A 67 11.18 5.78 4.05
C ASP A 67 10.59 5.13 5.30
N ALA A 68 11.40 5.04 6.36
CA ALA A 68 11.00 4.39 7.60
C ALA A 68 9.79 5.06 8.26
N GLU A 69 9.60 6.37 8.08
CA GLU A 69 8.47 7.10 8.68
C GLU A 69 7.16 6.82 7.93
N ALA A 70 7.19 6.82 6.60
CA ALA A 70 6.05 6.44 5.77
C ALA A 70 5.66 4.97 5.99
N LEU A 71 6.63 4.06 6.08
CA LEU A 71 6.37 2.66 6.47
C LEU A 71 5.72 2.58 7.85
N ALA A 72 6.22 3.33 8.83
CA ALA A 72 5.64 3.38 10.17
C ALA A 72 4.19 3.87 10.18
N VAL A 73 3.81 4.82 9.33
CA VAL A 73 2.41 5.26 9.19
C VAL A 73 1.54 4.12 8.66
N VAL A 74 1.99 3.44 7.60
CA VAL A 74 1.27 2.29 7.00
C VAL A 74 1.08 1.17 8.04
N GLU A 75 2.12 0.83 8.79
CA GLU A 75 2.07 -0.26 9.75
C GLU A 75 1.24 0.07 11.01
N ARG A 76 1.22 1.32 11.47
CA ARG A 76 0.30 1.75 12.53
C ARG A 76 -1.15 1.64 12.07
N ALA A 77 -1.45 2.06 10.84
CA ALA A 77 -2.78 1.92 10.27
C ALA A 77 -3.20 0.45 10.14
N TRP A 78 -2.28 -0.42 9.72
CA TRP A 78 -2.53 -1.87 9.68
C TRP A 78 -2.83 -2.43 11.08
N ARG A 79 -2.01 -2.10 12.09
CA ARG A 79 -2.23 -2.49 13.48
C ARG A 79 -3.61 -2.04 13.98
N ASP A 80 -3.97 -0.78 13.73
CA ASP A 80 -5.25 -0.22 14.16
C ASP A 80 -6.44 -0.95 13.50
N ALA A 81 -6.31 -1.31 12.23
CA ALA A 81 -7.30 -2.14 11.55
C ALA A 81 -7.42 -3.54 12.19
N GLN A 82 -6.31 -4.21 12.55
CA GLN A 82 -6.37 -5.52 13.21
C GLN A 82 -7.02 -5.45 14.61
N LEU A 83 -6.75 -4.39 15.36
CA LEU A 83 -7.43 -4.14 16.64
C LEU A 83 -8.93 -3.90 16.43
N ALA A 84 -9.31 -3.04 15.47
CA ALA A 84 -10.71 -2.76 15.18
C ALA A 84 -11.48 -4.03 14.73
N LEU A 85 -10.87 -4.87 13.90
CA LEU A 85 -11.46 -6.14 13.45
C LEU A 85 -11.77 -7.10 14.60
N THR A 86 -10.99 -7.03 15.68
CA THR A 86 -11.13 -7.95 16.83
C THR A 86 -11.88 -7.36 18.02
N ASP A 87 -12.20 -6.06 18.01
CA ASP A 87 -12.97 -5.39 19.07
C ASP A 87 -14.36 -6.00 19.30
N PRO A 88 -15.15 -6.36 18.26
CA PRO A 88 -16.47 -6.98 18.46
C PRO A 88 -16.39 -8.34 19.15
N LEU A 89 -15.36 -9.14 18.86
CA LEU A 89 -15.16 -10.45 19.49
C LEU A 89 -14.85 -10.31 20.99
N VAL A 90 -14.04 -9.31 21.35
CA VAL A 90 -13.73 -9.03 22.76
C VAL A 90 -14.96 -8.54 23.51
N SER A 91 -15.75 -7.67 22.89
CA SER A 91 -16.98 -7.12 23.49
C SER A 91 -18.02 -8.23 23.69
N ARG A 92 -18.32 -9.02 22.66
CA ARG A 92 -19.26 -10.15 22.72
C ARG A 92 -18.88 -11.14 23.81
N HIS A 93 -17.61 -11.53 23.89
CA HIS A 93 -17.18 -12.49 24.90
C HIS A 93 -17.39 -11.98 26.34
N ARG A 94 -17.24 -10.66 26.58
CA ARG A 94 -17.51 -10.06 27.89
C ARG A 94 -19.01 -10.07 28.19
N ASP A 95 -19.83 -9.67 27.22
CA ASP A 95 -21.29 -9.66 27.36
C ASP A 95 -21.82 -11.07 27.67
N GLU A 96 -21.33 -12.10 26.97
CA GLU A 96 -21.71 -13.51 27.19
C GLU A 96 -21.31 -14.03 28.59
N ILE A 97 -20.15 -13.62 29.11
CA ILE A 97 -19.73 -13.93 30.49
C ILE A 97 -20.67 -13.27 31.49
N GLU A 98 -21.02 -12.00 31.28
CA GLU A 98 -21.92 -11.24 32.16
C GLU A 98 -23.35 -11.80 32.15
N GLU A 99 -23.82 -12.30 31.01
CA GLU A 99 -25.10 -13.01 30.88
C GLU A 99 -25.10 -14.39 31.58
N GLY A 100 -23.91 -14.95 31.84
CA GLY A 100 -23.75 -16.26 32.49
C GLY A 100 -24.04 -17.44 31.56
N GLY A 101 -24.07 -17.20 30.24
CA GLY A 101 -24.30 -18.20 29.21
C GLY A 101 -23.02 -18.91 28.74
N ALA A 102 -23.16 -19.77 27.73
CA ALA A 102 -22.01 -20.32 27.01
C ALA A 102 -21.45 -19.27 26.05
N THR A 103 -20.12 -19.12 26.04
CA THR A 103 -19.43 -18.14 25.19
C THR A 103 -19.22 -18.65 23.77
N SER A 104 -19.25 -17.74 22.78
CA SER A 104 -18.96 -18.04 21.37
C SER A 104 -17.50 -18.46 21.14
N LEU A 105 -16.58 -17.91 21.93
CA LEU A 105 -15.17 -18.29 21.96
C LEU A 105 -14.88 -19.15 23.18
N THR A 106 -14.01 -20.15 23.03
CA THR A 106 -13.50 -20.89 24.18
C THR A 106 -12.59 -19.99 25.04
N ALA A 107 -12.36 -20.38 26.29
CA ALA A 107 -11.43 -19.66 27.16
C ALA A 107 -10.01 -19.56 26.55
N ASP A 108 -9.53 -20.64 25.92
CA ASP A 108 -8.23 -20.67 25.26
C ASP A 108 -8.19 -19.73 24.03
N GLN A 109 -9.23 -19.75 23.19
CA GLN A 109 -9.33 -18.82 22.05
C GLN A 109 -9.37 -17.36 22.53
N TYR A 110 -10.11 -17.07 23.60
CA TYR A 110 -10.15 -15.72 24.15
C TYR A 110 -8.78 -15.29 24.71
N ALA A 111 -8.06 -16.19 25.39
CA ALA A 111 -6.71 -15.92 25.89
C ALA A 111 -5.71 -15.66 24.74
N GLU A 112 -5.77 -16.46 23.67
CA GLU A 112 -4.97 -16.24 22.45
C GLU A 112 -5.30 -14.91 21.78
N LEU A 113 -6.58 -14.54 21.68
CA LEU A 113 -7.01 -13.26 21.12
C LEU A 113 -6.45 -12.08 21.92
N GLN A 114 -6.52 -12.14 23.25
CA GLN A 114 -5.98 -11.09 24.11
C GLN A 114 -4.45 -11.01 24.02
N ALA A 115 -3.76 -12.14 23.91
CA ALA A 115 -2.32 -12.18 23.72
C ALA A 115 -1.91 -11.55 22.37
N TYR A 116 -2.61 -11.90 21.29
CA TYR A 116 -2.42 -11.30 19.97
C TYR A 116 -2.63 -9.79 19.98
N ARG A 117 -3.74 -9.32 20.54
CA ARG A 117 -4.05 -7.88 20.65
C ARG A 117 -3.04 -7.11 21.50
N ARG A 118 -2.44 -7.74 22.52
CA ARG A 118 -1.34 -7.15 23.28
C ARG A 118 -0.08 -7.02 22.42
N GLN A 119 0.31 -8.07 21.71
CA GLN A 119 1.46 -8.01 20.80
C GLN A 119 1.30 -6.92 19.74
N LEU A 120 0.09 -6.75 19.18
CA LEU A 120 -0.21 -5.65 18.26
C LEU A 120 0.04 -4.26 18.87
N ARG A 121 -0.35 -4.05 20.12
CA ARG A 121 -0.16 -2.76 20.81
C ARG A 121 1.30 -2.49 21.14
N ASP A 122 2.05 -3.52 21.47
CA ASP A 122 3.44 -3.42 21.90
C ASP A 122 4.40 -3.33 20.70
N TRP A 123 4.04 -3.92 19.56
CA TRP A 123 4.91 -4.02 18.37
C TRP A 123 5.48 -2.69 17.87
N PRO A 124 4.73 -1.56 17.78
CA PRO A 124 5.29 -0.27 17.36
C PRO A 124 6.37 0.32 18.28
N GLN A 125 6.57 -0.26 19.47
CA GLN A 125 7.60 0.16 20.42
C GLN A 125 8.88 -0.70 20.32
N GLY A 126 8.86 -1.77 19.52
CA GLY A 126 9.99 -2.68 19.35
C GLY A 126 10.94 -2.29 18.22
N ASP A 127 12.17 -2.78 18.29
CA ASP A 127 13.25 -2.47 17.33
C ASP A 127 13.00 -2.99 15.90
N GLN A 128 12.07 -3.93 15.75
CA GLN A 128 11.72 -4.55 14.46
C GLN A 128 10.61 -3.79 13.73
N PHE A 129 10.00 -2.79 14.35
CA PHE A 129 9.03 -1.92 13.68
C PHE A 129 9.77 -0.94 12.74
N PRO A 130 9.30 -0.69 11.50
CA PRO A 130 8.02 -1.08 10.88
C PRO A 130 8.14 -2.25 9.88
N LEU A 131 8.99 -3.24 10.13
CA LEU A 131 9.21 -4.34 9.18
C LEU A 131 8.00 -5.29 9.16
N ALA A 132 7.31 -5.38 8.03
CA ALA A 132 6.08 -6.18 7.89
C ALA A 132 6.27 -7.68 8.22
N GLU A 133 7.47 -8.22 8.00
CA GLU A 133 7.84 -9.61 8.35
C GLU A 133 7.82 -9.90 9.86
N HIS A 134 7.84 -8.84 10.68
CA HIS A 134 7.78 -8.92 12.14
C HIS A 134 6.40 -8.56 12.70
N ARG A 135 5.37 -8.46 11.86
CA ARG A 135 3.98 -8.31 12.32
C ARG A 135 3.61 -9.46 13.25
N PRO A 136 2.92 -9.19 14.38
CA PRO A 136 2.40 -10.24 15.25
C PRO A 136 1.53 -11.23 14.45
N PRO A 137 1.75 -12.55 14.57
CA PRO A 137 0.97 -13.53 13.84
C PRO A 137 -0.43 -13.66 14.47
N ALA A 138 -1.46 -13.57 13.63
CA ALA A 138 -2.84 -13.81 14.05
C ALA A 138 -3.05 -15.30 14.43
N PRO A 139 -3.87 -15.60 15.44
CA PRO A 139 -4.28 -16.98 15.74
C PRO A 139 -4.96 -17.63 14.53
N THR A 140 -4.68 -18.91 14.27
CA THR A 140 -5.17 -19.60 13.07
C THR A 140 -6.69 -19.69 12.99
N TRP A 141 -7.38 -19.80 14.13
CA TRP A 141 -8.84 -19.82 14.21
C TRP A 141 -9.47 -18.47 13.90
N LEU A 142 -8.73 -17.36 14.04
CA LEU A 142 -9.23 -16.01 13.77
C LEU A 142 -9.42 -15.79 12.25
N SER A 143 -8.52 -16.34 11.44
CA SER A 143 -8.60 -16.35 9.97
C SER A 143 -9.71 -17.26 9.42
N ALA A 144 -10.29 -18.12 10.27
CA ALA A 144 -11.28 -19.12 9.89
C ALA A 144 -12.72 -18.70 10.21
N GLN A 145 -12.96 -17.49 10.75
CA GLN A 145 -14.32 -17.04 11.00
C GLN A 145 -14.98 -16.54 9.70
N PRO A 146 -16.17 -17.07 9.33
CA PRO A 146 -16.89 -16.60 8.17
C PRO A 146 -17.35 -15.16 8.37
N ASN A 147 -17.24 -14.36 7.30
CA ASN A 147 -17.84 -13.01 7.20
C ASN A 147 -19.33 -13.00 7.54
#